data_AF-A0A178MAD4-F1
#
_entry.id   AF-A0A178MAD4-F1
#
_cell.length_a   1.000
_cell.length_b   1.000
_cell.length_c   1.000
_cell.angle_alpha   90.00
_cell.angle_beta   90.00
_cell.angle_gamma   90.00
#
_symmetry.space_group_name_H-M   'P 1'
#
loop_
_entity.id
_entity.type
_entity.pdbx_description
1 polymer ?
#
loop_
_entity_poly.entity_id
_entity_poly.type
_entity_poly.pdbx_seq_one_letter_code
_entity_poly.pdbx_strand_id
1 'polypeptide(L)' 'MMQTNHHATPKAPRWIKTAAGQWAWAMNEEWRRFADRALSVSERQQLLAEAERLHAQYAPTADHA' A
#
# COMPACT_ATOMS: atom_id res chain seq x y z
N MET A 1 -16.24 -1.43 -29.72
CA MET A 1 -15.57 -0.54 -28.76
C MET A 1 -14.73 -1.43 -27.85
N MET A 2 -13.41 -1.42 -28.04
CA MET A 2 -12.49 -2.24 -27.28
C MET A 2 -12.39 -1.62 -25.89
N GLN A 3 -13.04 -2.24 -24.90
CA GLN A 3 -12.82 -1.89 -23.50
C GLN A 3 -11.38 -2.27 -23.19
N THR A 4 -10.50 -1.27 -23.19
CA THR A 4 -9.14 -1.41 -22.69
C THR A 4 -9.28 -1.76 -21.21
N ASN A 5 -9.21 -3.06 -20.94
CA ASN A 5 -9.17 -3.64 -19.62
C ASN A 5 -7.88 -3.14 -18.99
N HIS A 6 -7.95 -1.97 -18.35
CA HIS A 6 -6.87 -1.40 -17.60
C HIS A 6 -6.53 -2.45 -16.54
N HIS A 7 -5.47 -3.23 -16.75
CA HIS A 7 -4.81 -3.99 -15.68
C HIS A 7 -4.10 -2.99 -14.74
N ALA A 8 -4.80 -1.91 -14.40
CA ALA A 8 -4.43 -0.97 -13.38
C ALA A 8 -4.64 -1.71 -12.07
N THR A 9 -3.59 -1.77 -11.28
CA THR A 9 -3.58 -2.17 -9.88
C THR A 9 -4.94 -1.87 -9.24
N PRO A 10 -5.58 -2.87 -8.58
CA PRO A 10 -6.91 -2.69 -8.01
C PRO A 10 -6.94 -1.42 -7.17
N LYS A 11 -8.04 -0.67 -7.15
CA LYS A 11 -8.08 0.60 -6.45
C LYS A 11 -7.83 0.38 -4.95
N ALA A 12 -6.93 1.15 -4.37
CA ALA A 12 -6.63 1.04 -2.94
C ALA A 12 -7.90 1.28 -2.09
N PRO A 13 -8.12 0.49 -1.03
CA PRO A 13 -9.27 0.67 -0.16
C PRO A 13 -9.28 2.05 0.52
N ARG A 14 -10.49 2.57 0.78
CA ARG A 14 -10.73 3.96 1.22
C ARG A 14 -10.04 4.35 2.53
N TRP A 15 -9.63 3.39 3.35
CA TRP A 15 -8.92 3.63 4.61
C TRP A 15 -7.42 3.90 4.40
N ILE A 16 -6.87 3.53 3.24
CA ILE A 16 -5.48 3.81 2.86
C ILE A 16 -5.40 5.23 2.30
N LYS A 17 -5.20 6.19 3.21
CA LYS A 17 -5.06 7.61 2.86
C LYS A 17 -3.62 8.11 2.90
N THR A 18 -2.69 7.31 3.43
CA THR A 18 -1.28 7.68 3.55
C THR A 18 -0.52 7.34 2.27
N ALA A 19 0.50 8.14 1.95
CA ALA A 19 1.36 7.91 0.78
C ALA A 19 2.06 6.55 0.88
N ALA A 20 2.58 6.20 2.07
CA ALA A 20 3.20 4.91 2.32
C ALA A 20 2.25 3.74 2.09
N GLY A 21 0.99 3.85 2.53
CA GLY A 21 -0.02 2.81 2.30
C GLY A 21 -0.42 2.68 0.83
N GLN A 22 -0.49 3.78 0.08
CA GLN A 22 -0.74 3.74 -1.36
C GLN A 22 0.44 3.12 -2.13
N TRP A 23 1.67 3.46 -1.73
CA TRP A 23 2.88 2.85 -2.26
C TRP A 23 2.92 1.35 -1.97
N ALA A 24 2.66 0.94 -0.73
CA ALA A 24 2.64 -0.48 -0.35
C ALA A 24 1.55 -1.25 -1.10
N TRP A 25 0.39 -0.64 -1.31
CA TRP A 25 -0.68 -1.23 -2.12
C TRP A 25 -0.28 -1.43 -3.60
N ALA A 26 0.49 -0.50 -4.17
CA ALA A 26 0.91 -0.55 -5.56
C ALA A 26 2.14 -1.45 -5.78
N MET A 27 3.11 -1.42 -4.88
CA MET A 27 4.42 -2.06 -5.01
C MET A 27 4.48 -3.44 -4.35
N ASN A 28 3.64 -3.70 -3.35
CA ASN A 28 3.78 -4.83 -2.45
C ASN A 28 2.51 -5.69 -2.44
N GLU A 29 2.47 -6.71 -3.32
CA GLU A 29 1.31 -7.57 -3.47
C GLU A 29 0.97 -8.34 -2.18
N GLU A 30 1.97 -8.75 -1.42
CA GLU A 30 1.76 -9.46 -0.15
C GLU A 30 1.05 -8.56 0.87
N TRP A 31 1.56 -7.33 1.05
CA TRP A 31 0.92 -6.32 1.89
C TRP A 31 -0.52 -6.03 1.44
N ARG A 32 -0.74 -5.94 0.11
CA ARG A 32 -2.07 -5.77 -0.46
C ARG A 32 -3.03 -6.91 -0.08
N ARG A 33 -2.58 -8.16 -0.10
CA ARG A 33 -3.41 -9.32 0.32
C ARG A 33 -3.78 -9.25 1.80
N PHE A 34 -2.88 -8.78 2.65
CA PHE A 34 -3.19 -8.54 4.07
C PHE A 34 -4.19 -7.39 4.24
N ALA A 35 -4.00 -6.29 3.51
CA ALA A 35 -4.92 -5.15 3.51
C ALA A 35 -6.32 -5.48 3.01
N ASP A 36 -6.44 -6.38 2.03
CA ASP A 36 -7.72 -6.88 1.54
C ASP A 36 -8.44 -7.75 2.57
N ARG A 37 -7.69 -8.53 3.35
CA ARG A 37 -8.21 -9.37 4.44
C ARG A 37 -8.45 -8.63 5.76
N ALA A 38 -8.00 -7.38 5.89
CA ALA A 38 -8.12 -6.60 7.13
C ALA A 38 -9.55 -6.09 7.37
N LEU A 39 -10.28 -6.81 8.22
CA LEU A 39 -11.66 -6.51 8.57
C LEU A 39 -11.76 -5.52 9.73
N SER A 40 -10.77 -5.50 10.63
CA SER A 40 -10.77 -4.64 11.82
C SER A 40 -10.00 -3.33 11.62
N VAL A 41 -10.40 -2.28 12.35
CA VAL A 41 -9.71 -0.98 12.34
C VAL A 41 -8.28 -1.12 12.85
N SER A 42 -8.06 -1.92 13.90
CA SER A 42 -6.73 -2.14 14.48
C SER A 42 -5.76 -2.79 13.49
N GLU A 43 -6.22 -3.79 12.74
CA GLU A 43 -5.41 -4.45 11.69
C GLU A 43 -5.01 -3.47 10.58
N ARG A 44 -5.95 -2.61 10.17
CA ARG A 44 -5.69 -1.56 9.19
C ARG A 44 -4.64 -0.57 9.68
N GLN A 45 -4.68 -0.18 10.96
CA GLN A 45 -3.66 0.68 11.54
C GLN A 45 -2.29 0.01 11.60
N GLN A 46 -2.23 -1.27 11.98
CA GLN A 46 -0.98 -2.04 11.94
C GLN A 46 -0.41 -2.13 10.53
N LEU A 47 -1.26 -2.33 9.52
CA LEU A 47 -0.83 -2.36 8.12
C LEU A 47 -0.33 -0.99 7.63
N LEU A 48 -0.99 0.11 8.01
CA LEU A 48 -0.47 1.46 7.70
C LEU A 48 0.90 1.68 8.32
N ALA A 49 1.07 1.31 9.60
CA ALA A 49 2.35 1.43 10.28
C ALA A 49 3.43 0.56 9.59
N GLU A 50 3.08 -0.65 9.17
CA GLU A 50 4.00 -1.51 8.42
C GLU A 50 4.35 -0.93 7.05
N ALA A 51 3.37 -0.36 6.34
CA ALA A 51 3.60 0.33 5.07
C ALA A 51 4.54 1.52 5.26
N GLU A 52 4.39 2.29 6.34
CA GLU A 52 5.30 3.38 6.69
C GLU A 52 6.71 2.87 6.98
N ARG A 53 6.85 1.78 7.73
CA ARG A 53 8.17 1.15 7.96
C ARG A 53 8.80 0.63 6.67
N LEU A 54 8.04 -0.03 5.81
CA LEU A 54 8.53 -0.52 4.52
C LEU A 54 8.94 0.63 3.61
N HIS A 55 8.12 1.68 3.54
CA HIS A 55 8.43 2.87 2.77
C HIS A 55 9.68 3.58 3.29
N ALA A 56 9.85 3.69 4.61
CA ALA A 56 11.05 4.24 5.23
C ALA A 56 12.30 3.38 4.99
N GLN A 57 12.16 2.04 4.92
CA GLN A 57 13.24 1.11 4.57
C GLN A 57 13.56 1.07 3.07
N TYR A 58 12.63 1.49 2.22
CA TYR A 58 12.86 1.65 0.77
C TYR A 58 13.37 3.05 0.40
N ALA A 59 13.06 4.06 1.22
CA ALA A 59 13.54 5.43 1.09
C ALA A 59 14.92 5.76 1.72
N PRO A 60 15.71 4.87 2.36
CA PRO A 60 16.93 5.27 3.07
C PRO A 60 18.13 5.40 2.11
N THR A 61 17.89 5.81 0.86
CA THR A 61 18.93 6.13 -0.13
C THR A 61 18.77 7.52 -0.71
N ALA A 62 18.14 8.45 0.02
CA ALA A 62 18.08 9.86 -0.38
C ALA A 62 18.64 10.84 0.68
N ASP A 63 19.09 10.36 1.84
CA ASP A 63 19.69 11.20 2.89
C ASP A 63 21.00 10.56 3.39
N HIS A 64 21.99 10.56 2.50
CA HIS A 64 23.40 10.46 2.90
C HIS A 64 24.11 11.64 2.24
N ALA A 65 24.15 12.77 2.94
CA ALA A 65 24.97 13.92 2.60
C ALA A 65 25.56 14.50 3.89
#